data_AF-A0A9D6RMX1-F1
#
_entry.id   AF-A0A9D6RMX1-F1
#
_cell.length_a   1.000
_cell.length_b   1.000
_cell.length_c   1.000
_cell.angle_alpha   90.00
_cell.angle_beta   90.00
_cell.angle_gamma   90.00
#
_symmetry.space_group_name_H-M   'P 1'
#
loop_
_entity.id
_entity.type
_entity.pdbx_description
1 polymer ?
#
loop_
_entity_poly.entity_id
_entity_poly.type
_entity_poly.pdbx_seq_one_letter_code
_entity_poly.pdbx_strand_id
1 'polypeptide(L)'
;MRTTITIDDHLLEELKKRAARAGTTVSRLIEDAVRSTLGPSQAAPKRDFRLVTFGGTGRFTDVDLDKTSRLLEHDDISRFSDH
;
A
#
# COMPACT_ATOMS: atom_id res chain seq x y z
N MET A 1 -0.03 -31.38 6.71
CA MET A 1 -1.40 -31.74 7.16
C MET A 1 -2.25 -32.01 5.92
N ARG A 2 -3.17 -32.97 5.95
CA ARG A 2 -4.13 -33.19 4.84
C ARG A 2 -5.44 -32.51 5.20
N THR A 3 -5.87 -31.59 4.35
CA THR A 3 -7.08 -30.80 4.53
C THR A 3 -8.00 -31.02 3.34
N THR A 4 -9.29 -31.18 3.59
CA THR A 4 -10.32 -31.22 2.54
C THR A 4 -10.98 -29.85 2.47
N ILE A 5 -11.01 -29.24 1.29
CA ILE A 5 -11.63 -27.94 1.03
C ILE A 5 -12.57 -28.06 -0.16
N THR A 6 -13.64 -27.26 -0.16
CA THR A 6 -14.54 -27.13 -1.30
C THR A 6 -14.01 -26.05 -2.24
N ILE A 7 -13.99 -26.33 -3.54
CA ILE A 7 -13.49 -25.43 -4.58
C ILE A 7 -14.44 -25.57 -5.78
N ASP A 8 -14.65 -24.45 -6.48
CA ASP A 8 -15.39 -24.43 -7.73
C ASP A 8 -14.76 -25.35 -8.80
N ASP A 9 -15.59 -26.07 -9.55
CA ASP A 9 -15.13 -27.05 -10.53
C ASP A 9 -14.35 -26.41 -11.68
N HIS A 10 -14.75 -25.22 -12.14
CA HIS A 10 -14.02 -24.52 -13.19
C HIS A 10 -12.63 -24.10 -12.70
N LEU A 11 -12.54 -23.64 -11.45
CA LEU A 11 -11.25 -23.33 -10.83
C LEU A 11 -10.37 -24.59 -10.73
N LEU A 12 -10.93 -25.75 -10.36
CA LEU A 12 -10.18 -26.99 -10.29
C LEU A 12 -9.59 -27.40 -11.64
N GLU A 13 -10.36 -27.25 -12.72
CA GLU A 13 -9.89 -27.54 -14.07
C GLU A 13 -8.76 -26.61 -14.51
N GLU A 14 -8.83 -25.32 -14.21
CA GLU A 14 -7.74 -24.39 -14.49
C GLU A 14 -6.48 -24.69 -13.68
N LEU A 15 -6.63 -25.06 -12.40
CA LEU A 15 -5.51 -25.49 -11.57
C LEU A 15 -4.84 -26.74 -12.13
N LYS A 16 -5.60 -27.74 -12.60
CA LYS A 16 -5.05 -28.94 -13.25
C LYS A 16 -4.26 -28.59 -14.51
N LYS A 17 -4.82 -27.76 -15.39
CA LYS A 17 -4.14 -27.30 -16.62
C LYS A 17 -2.84 -26.58 -16.29
N ARG A 18 -2.85 -25.70 -15.29
CA ARG A 18 -1.66 -24.95 -14.87
C ARG A 18 -0.61 -25.86 -14.25
N ALA A 19 -1.03 -26.81 -13.42
CA ALA A 19 -0.15 -27.80 -12.80
C ALA A 19 0.54 -28.68 -13.85
N ALA A 20 -0.21 -29.16 -14.85
CA ALA A 20 0.33 -29.91 -15.98
C ALA A 20 1.36 -29.12 -16.79
N ARG A 21 1.05 -27.86 -17.13
CA ARG A 21 1.97 -26.97 -17.85
C ARG A 21 3.25 -26.68 -17.07
N ALA A 22 3.15 -26.56 -15.75
CA ALA A 22 4.29 -26.27 -14.87
C ALA A 22 5.04 -27.53 -14.39
N GLY A 23 4.61 -28.74 -14.79
CA GLY A 23 5.22 -30.01 -14.35
C GLY A 23 5.11 -30.24 -12.84
N THR A 24 4.03 -29.77 -12.21
CA THR A 24 3.81 -29.83 -10.76
C THR A 24 2.45 -30.45 -10.44
N THR A 25 2.13 -30.62 -9.15
CA THR A 25 0.82 -31.10 -8.69
C THR A 25 -0.10 -29.94 -8.30
N VAL A 26 -1.41 -30.19 -8.36
CA VAL A 26 -2.42 -29.22 -7.89
C VAL A 26 -2.20 -28.87 -6.43
N SER A 27 -1.90 -29.86 -5.57
CA SER A 27 -1.64 -29.63 -4.15
C SER A 27 -0.45 -28.71 -3.91
N ARG A 28 0.66 -28.89 -4.64
CA ARG A 28 1.84 -28.02 -4.53
C ARG A 28 1.52 -26.61 -5.00
N LEU A 29 0.75 -26.47 -6.08
CA LEU A 29 0.35 -25.16 -6.60
C LEU A 29 -0.56 -24.41 -5.60
N ILE A 30 -1.47 -25.12 -4.94
CA ILE A 30 -2.31 -24.54 -3.87
C ILE A 30 -1.44 -24.15 -2.67
N GLU A 31 -0.48 -24.99 -2.26
CA GLU A 31 0.42 -24.68 -1.15
C GLU A 31 1.25 -23.42 -1.44
N ASP A 32 1.85 -23.33 -2.65
CA ASP A 32 2.65 -22.19 -3.07
C ASP A 32 1.81 -20.90 -3.10
N ALA A 33 0.56 -20.97 -3.58
CA ALA A 33 -0.36 -19.84 -3.58
C ALA A 33 -0.70 -19.37 -2.15
N VAL A 34 -1.06 -20.30 -1.26
CA VAL A 34 -1.37 -19.98 0.14
C VAL A 34 -0.16 -19.40 0.86
N ARG A 35 1.04 -19.98 0.63
CA ARG A 35 2.29 -19.46 1.19
C ARG A 35 2.60 -18.06 0.68
N SER A 36 2.36 -17.79 -0.60
CA SER A 36 2.54 -16.45 -1.17
C SER A 36 1.56 -15.43 -0.59
N THR A 37 0.34 -15.83 -0.23
CA THR A 37 -0.64 -14.94 0.39
C THR A 37 -0.38 -14.66 1.87
N LEU A 38 0.18 -15.64 2.58
CA LEU A 38 0.48 -15.52 4.02
C LEU A 38 1.89 -15.00 4.29
N GLY A 39 2.77 -15.03 3.29
CA GLY A 39 4.11 -14.47 3.40
C GLY A 39 4.07 -12.97 3.66
N PRO A 40 5.13 -12.41 4.28
CA PRO A 40 5.27 -10.96 4.34
C PRO A 40 5.18 -10.44 2.91
N SER A 41 4.35 -9.42 2.68
CA SER A 41 4.39 -8.68 1.43
C SER A 41 5.85 -8.31 1.22
N GLN A 42 6.46 -8.83 0.15
CA GLN A 42 7.73 -8.28 -0.31
C GLN A 42 7.39 -6.85 -0.69
N ALA A 43 7.56 -5.93 0.26
CA ALA A 43 7.60 -4.52 -0.03
C ALA A 43 8.59 -4.42 -1.19
N ALA A 44 8.10 -3.99 -2.35
CA ALA A 44 8.96 -3.75 -3.49
C ALA A 44 10.18 -3.01 -2.94
N PRO A 45 11.41 -3.45 -3.28
CA PRO A 45 12.60 -2.82 -2.72
C PRO A 45 12.40 -1.32 -2.87
N LYS A 46 12.37 -0.59 -1.74
CA LYS A 46 12.17 0.86 -1.75
C LYS A 46 13.21 1.37 -2.72
N ARG A 47 12.77 1.74 -3.93
CA ARG A 47 13.67 2.44 -4.85
C ARG A 47 14.00 3.70 -4.09
N ASP A 48 15.27 3.92 -3.84
CA ASP A 48 15.76 5.17 -3.30
C ASP A 48 15.35 6.26 -4.28
N PHE A 49 14.16 6.83 -4.08
CA PHE A 49 13.71 7.95 -4.86
C PHE A 49 14.37 9.17 -4.23
N ARG A 50 15.27 9.78 -4.98
CA ARG A 50 15.80 11.09 -4.63
C ARG A 50 14.72 12.09 -5.02
N LEU A 51 13.99 12.63 -4.04
CA LEU A 51 13.15 13.78 -4.27
C LEU A 51 14.07 14.94 -4.64
N VAL A 52 14.13 15.28 -5.93
CA VAL A 52 14.83 16.47 -6.42
C VAL A 52 14.00 17.67 -6.00
N THR A 53 14.25 18.17 -4.79
CA THR A 53 13.69 19.44 -4.38
C THR A 53 14.47 20.53 -5.11
N PHE A 54 13.77 21.45 -5.77
CA PHE A 54 14.38 22.66 -6.32
C PHE A 54 14.64 23.65 -5.16
N GLY A 55 15.53 23.26 -4.26
CA GLY A 55 16.02 24.09 -3.16
C GLY A 55 17.27 24.84 -3.58
N GLY A 56 17.23 25.56 -4.70
CA GLY A 56 18.30 26.49 -5.04
C GLY A 56 18.30 27.59 -3.99
N THR A 57 19.26 27.56 -3.05
CA THR A 57 19.50 28.56 -2.00
C THR A 57 18.26 29.40 -1.66
N GLY A 58 17.19 28.72 -1.24
CA GLY A 58 16.02 29.42 -0.74
C GLY A 58 16.51 30.15 0.49
N ARG A 59 16.67 31.48 0.42
CA ARG A 59 16.74 32.27 1.64
C ARG A 59 15.46 31.90 2.39
N PHE A 60 15.61 31.17 3.49
CA PHE A 60 14.54 31.07 4.47
C PHE A 60 14.17 32.52 4.77
N THR A 61 12.99 32.92 4.31
CA THR A 61 12.51 34.25 4.63
C THR A 61 12.28 34.25 6.13
N ASP A 62 12.73 35.28 6.85
CA ASP A 62 12.43 35.46 8.28
C ASP A 62 10.95 35.84 8.50
N VAL A 63 10.17 35.85 7.42
CA VAL A 63 8.72 35.98 7.49
C VAL A 63 8.15 34.71 8.07
N ASP A 64 7.80 34.78 9.35
CA ASP A 64 6.94 33.81 10.02
C ASP A 64 5.62 33.66 9.23
N LEU A 65 5.52 32.58 8.45
CA LEU A 65 4.36 32.25 7.63
C LEU A 65 3.13 31.89 8.49
N ASP A 66 3.33 31.55 9.76
CA ASP A 66 2.25 31.28 10.71
C ASP A 66 1.49 32.57 11.10
N LYS A 67 2.04 33.76 10.83
CA LYS A 67 1.34 35.03 11.11
C LYS A 67 -0.01 35.12 10.40
N THR A 68 -0.08 34.64 9.16
CA THR A 68 -1.32 34.64 8.38
C THR A 68 -2.32 33.61 8.92
N SER A 69 -1.81 32.44 9.37
CA SER A 69 -2.65 31.41 9.99
C SER A 69 -3.30 31.92 11.28
N ARG A 70 -2.52 32.58 12.15
CA ARG A 70 -3.01 33.11 13.44
C ARG A 70 -4.09 34.18 13.27
N LEU A 71 -4.05 34.97 12.20
CA LEU A 71 -5.10 35.94 11.89
C LEU A 71 -6.40 35.26 11.47
N LEU A 72 -6.30 34.21 10.64
CA LEU A 72 -7.46 33.41 10.22
C LEU A 72 -8.09 32.67 11.42
N GLU A 73 -7.26 32.09 12.28
CA GLU A 73 -7.71 31.42 13.51
C GLU A 73 -8.45 32.39 14.44
N HIS A 74 -7.96 33.62 14.62
CA HIS A 74 -8.62 34.61 15.46
C HIS A 74 -9.99 35.06 14.88
N ASP A 75 -10.08 35.24 13.56
CA ASP A 75 -11.34 35.61 12.90
C ASP A 75 -12.37 34.49 13.02
N ASP A 76 -11.94 33.23 12.86
CA ASP A 76 -12.77 32.04 13.00
C ASP A 76 -13.30 31.89 14.43
N ILE A 77 -12.42 32.01 15.43
CA ILE A 77 -12.80 31.99 16.86
C ILE A 77 -13.80 33.12 17.15
N SER A 78 -13.55 34.34 16.68
CA SER A 78 -14.46 35.47 16.93
C SER A 78 -15.83 35.29 16.27
N ARG A 79 -15.88 34.58 15.14
CA ARG A 79 -17.10 34.38 14.36
C ARG A 79 -17.95 33.20 14.84
N PHE A 80 -17.31 32.17 15.42
CA PHE A 80 -17.98 30.90 15.73
C PHE A 80 -17.95 30.50 17.20
N SER A 81 -17.26 31.24 18.09
CA SER A 81 -17.20 30.92 19.52
C SER A 81 -18.45 31.30 20.33
N ASP A 82 -19.43 32.00 19.74
CA ASP A 82 -20.71 32.39 20.37
C ASP A 82 -21.92 31.59 19.81
N HIS A 83 -21.73 30.31 19.53
CA HIS A 83 -22.82 29.31 19.35
C HIS A 83 -22.55 28.10 20.24
#